data_AF-A0A1M7PAU9-F1
#
_entry.id   AF-A0A1M7PAU9-F1
#
_cell.length_a   1.000
_cell.length_b   1.000
_cell.length_c   1.000
_cell.angle_alpha   90.00
_cell.angle_beta   90.00
_cell.angle_gamma   90.00
#
_symmetry.space_group_name_H-M   'P 1'
#
loop_
_entity.id
_entity.type
_entity.pdbx_description
1 polymer ?
#
loop_
_entity_poly.entity_id
_entity_poly.type
_entity_poly.pdbx_seq_one_letter_code
_entity_poly.pdbx_strand_id
1 'polypeptide(L)'
;MSFDVPDACTLPAAEHPGRLAEFDDLFATALRRVEPVSATHARLHLTGPAGLAATVRDLAARESACCSFFTFVITPQPATDGEGVLVDVEVPAAHADVLASLAQRAGAVSAGATP
;
A
#
# COMPACT_ATOMS: atom_id res chain seq x y z
N MET A 1 9.63 -21.10 27.59
CA MET A 1 9.07 -21.15 26.22
C MET A 1 8.68 -19.72 25.88
N SER A 2 9.59 -19.00 25.21
CA SER A 2 9.35 -17.63 24.77
C SER A 2 8.48 -17.66 23.52
N PHE A 3 7.38 -16.91 23.54
CA PHE A 3 6.66 -16.55 22.33
C PHE A 3 7.35 -15.33 21.75
N ASP A 4 8.13 -15.60 20.71
CA ASP A 4 8.84 -14.64 19.87
C ASP A 4 7.81 -13.65 19.29
N VAL A 5 8.14 -12.36 19.34
CA VAL A 5 7.34 -11.27 18.77
C VAL A 5 7.07 -11.63 17.30
N PRO A 6 5.83 -11.59 16.78
CA PRO A 6 5.67 -11.77 15.35
C PRO A 6 6.38 -10.61 14.68
N ASP A 7 7.49 -10.95 14.02
CA ASP A 7 8.34 -10.20 13.08
C ASP A 7 7.54 -9.67 11.86
N ALA A 8 6.25 -9.47 12.04
CA ALA A 8 5.22 -9.29 11.02
C ALA A 8 5.32 -7.94 10.29
N CYS A 9 6.26 -7.07 10.65
CA CYS A 9 6.58 -5.83 9.93
C CYS A 9 8.05 -5.42 10.07
N THR A 10 8.94 -6.33 10.46
CA THR A 10 10.38 -6.07 10.59
C THR A 10 11.19 -6.67 9.46
N LEU A 11 10.62 -6.80 8.25
CA LEU A 11 11.48 -6.92 7.07
C LEU A 11 12.16 -5.55 6.91
N PRO A 12 13.46 -5.40 7.23
CA PRO A 12 14.14 -4.17 6.91
C PRO A 12 14.04 -4.05 5.38
N ALA A 13 13.85 -2.83 4.90
CA ALA A 13 14.00 -2.47 3.48
C ALA A 13 15.35 -2.95 2.85
N ALA A 14 16.24 -3.54 3.65
CA ALA A 14 17.57 -4.01 3.33
C ALA A 14 17.64 -5.37 2.60
N GLU A 15 16.65 -6.27 2.71
CA GLU A 15 16.75 -7.59 2.05
C GLU A 15 16.03 -7.67 0.69
N HIS A 16 15.24 -6.66 0.34
CA HIS A 16 14.68 -6.49 -1.01
C HIS A 16 14.67 -5.00 -1.44
N PRO A 17 15.86 -4.37 -1.63
CA PRO A 17 15.97 -2.93 -1.92
C PRO A 17 15.28 -2.49 -3.23
N GLY A 18 14.90 -3.40 -4.12
CA GLY A 18 14.13 -3.07 -5.33
C GLY A 18 12.61 -2.96 -5.12
N ARG A 19 12.04 -3.71 -4.17
CA ARG A 19 10.58 -3.94 -4.11
C ARG A 19 9.82 -2.85 -3.35
N LEU A 20 10.47 -2.28 -2.33
CA LEU A 20 10.00 -1.07 -1.65
C LEU A 20 10.18 0.16 -2.52
N ALA A 21 11.27 0.25 -3.28
CA ALA A 21 11.49 1.33 -4.24
C ALA A 21 10.46 1.32 -5.37
N GLU A 22 10.08 0.15 -5.90
CA GLU A 22 8.96 0.05 -6.86
C GLU A 22 7.63 0.46 -6.24
N PHE A 23 7.40 0.17 -4.97
CA PHE A 23 6.20 0.61 -4.25
C PHE A 23 6.20 2.12 -4.02
N ASP A 24 7.32 2.68 -3.56
CA ASP A 24 7.52 4.11 -3.36
C ASP A 24 7.46 4.87 -4.68
N ASP A 25 8.01 4.34 -5.77
CA ASP A 25 7.91 4.92 -7.11
C ASP A 25 6.48 4.85 -7.66
N LEU A 26 5.81 3.70 -7.51
CA LEU A 26 4.42 3.55 -7.93
C LEU A 26 3.49 4.42 -7.08
N PHE A 27 3.76 4.57 -5.79
CA PHE A 27 3.04 5.52 -4.97
C PHE A 27 3.38 6.96 -5.37
N ALA A 28 4.63 7.32 -5.57
CA ALA A 28 5.00 8.67 -5.99
C ALA A 28 4.41 9.06 -7.35
N THR A 29 4.31 8.11 -8.29
CA THR A 29 3.86 8.37 -9.67
C THR A 29 2.36 8.18 -9.86
N ALA A 30 1.76 7.17 -9.23
CA ALA A 30 0.37 6.78 -9.44
C ALA A 30 -0.54 7.10 -8.26
N LEU A 31 -0.06 7.22 -7.02
CA LEU A 31 -0.91 7.60 -5.89
C LEU A 31 -1.36 9.05 -6.06
N ARG A 32 -2.67 9.26 -6.01
CA ARG A 32 -3.29 10.58 -6.09
C ARG A 32 -3.83 11.02 -4.75
N ARG A 33 -4.34 10.06 -3.97
CA ARG A 33 -4.95 10.35 -2.68
C ARG A 33 -4.84 9.17 -1.73
N VAL A 34 -4.60 9.47 -0.47
CA VAL A 34 -4.73 8.54 0.65
C VAL A 34 -5.87 9.01 1.53
N GLU A 35 -6.83 8.13 1.77
CA GLU A 35 -8.00 8.37 2.60
C GLU A 35 -8.04 7.33 3.72
N PRO A 36 -7.60 7.68 4.94
CA PRO A 36 -7.83 6.81 6.09
C PRO A 36 -9.34 6.79 6.40
N VAL A 37 -9.99 5.65 6.20
CA VAL A 37 -11.43 5.47 6.44
C VAL A 37 -11.68 5.18 7.92
N SER A 38 -10.82 4.38 8.55
CA SER A 38 -10.86 4.06 9.98
C SER A 38 -9.47 3.66 10.49
N ALA A 39 -9.36 3.34 11.79
CA ALA A 39 -8.10 2.86 12.37
C ALA A 39 -7.60 1.54 11.74
N THR A 40 -8.50 0.75 11.15
CA THR A 40 -8.20 -0.56 10.56
C THR A 40 -8.45 -0.61 9.06
N HIS A 41 -8.79 0.52 8.44
CA HIS A 41 -9.12 0.59 7.02
C HIS A 41 -8.61 1.88 6.39
N ALA A 42 -7.78 1.76 5.37
CA ALA A 42 -7.30 2.87 4.56
C ALA A 42 -7.63 2.63 3.10
N ARG A 43 -7.87 3.72 2.37
CA ARG A 43 -8.21 3.71 0.96
C ARG A 43 -7.19 4.52 0.18
N LEU A 44 -6.61 3.90 -0.83
CA LEU A 44 -5.60 4.49 -1.70
C LEU A 44 -6.22 4.67 -3.08
N HIS A 45 -6.20 5.89 -3.59
CA HIS A 45 -6.64 6.21 -4.93
C HIS A 45 -5.42 6.35 -5.82
N LEU A 46 -5.27 5.42 -6.77
CA LEU A 46 -4.20 5.45 -7.75
C LEU A 46 -4.76 5.77 -9.14
N THR A 47 -3.98 6.46 -9.95
CA THR A 47 -4.27 6.75 -11.36
C THR A 47 -2.99 6.73 -12.15
N GLY A 48 -2.99 6.02 -13.28
CA GLY A 48 -1.78 5.79 -14.06
C GLY A 48 -2.07 5.21 -15.44
N PRO A 49 -1.04 4.78 -16.17
CA PRO A 49 -1.21 4.21 -17.50
C PRO A 49 -1.95 2.86 -17.45
N ALA A 50 -2.39 2.39 -18.62
CA ALA A 50 -3.05 1.09 -18.75
C ALA A 50 -2.17 -0.04 -18.15
N GLY A 51 -2.78 -0.93 -17.38
CA GLY A 51 -2.08 -2.00 -16.67
C GLY A 51 -1.78 -1.71 -15.20
N LEU A 52 -2.11 -0.51 -14.70
CA LEU A 52 -1.95 -0.16 -13.29
C LEU A 52 -2.65 -1.16 -12.36
N ALA A 53 -3.87 -1.61 -12.68
CA ALA A 53 -4.62 -2.57 -11.86
C ALA A 53 -3.97 -3.96 -11.82
N ALA A 54 -3.23 -4.34 -12.87
CA ALA A 54 -2.49 -5.60 -12.86
C ALA A 54 -1.25 -5.48 -11.96
N THR A 55 -0.51 -4.38 -12.11
CA THR A 55 0.65 -4.07 -11.27
C THR A 55 0.27 -4.00 -9.80
N VAL A 56 -0.76 -3.23 -9.46
CA VAL A 56 -1.27 -3.10 -8.09
C VAL A 56 -1.70 -4.45 -7.49
N ARG A 57 -2.34 -5.33 -8.29
CA ARG A 57 -2.68 -6.68 -7.81
C ARG A 57 -1.47 -7.57 -7.56
N ASP A 58 -0.47 -7.54 -8.45
CA ASP A 58 0.77 -8.31 -8.26
C ASP A 58 1.51 -7.86 -6.99
N LEU A 59 1.63 -6.55 -6.78
CA LEU A 59 2.21 -5.97 -5.58
C LEU A 59 1.42 -6.34 -4.32
N ALA A 60 0.09 -6.19 -4.33
CA ALA A 60 -0.75 -6.58 -3.20
C ALA A 60 -0.61 -8.08 -2.87
N ALA A 61 -0.54 -8.95 -3.88
CA ALA A 61 -0.34 -10.39 -3.67
C ALA A 61 1.01 -10.71 -3.02
N ARG A 62 2.07 -9.98 -3.38
CA ARG A 62 3.40 -10.13 -2.76
C ARG A 62 3.44 -9.62 -1.33
N GLU A 63 2.75 -8.51 -1.05
CA GLU A 63 2.66 -7.98 0.31
C GLU A 63 1.83 -8.89 1.22
N SER A 64 0.71 -9.44 0.74
CA SER A 64 -0.02 -10.47 1.47
C SER A 64 0.81 -11.74 1.72
N ALA A 65 1.83 -12.03 0.92
CA ALA A 65 2.75 -13.14 1.16
C ALA A 65 3.78 -12.83 2.26
N CYS A 66 4.23 -11.59 2.39
CA CYS A 66 5.13 -11.15 3.49
C CYS A 66 4.38 -10.83 4.78
N CYS A 67 3.18 -10.25 4.68
CA CYS A 67 2.36 -9.76 5.77
C CYS A 67 0.91 -10.24 5.57
N SER A 68 0.64 -11.50 5.90
CA SER A 68 -0.64 -12.18 5.62
C SER A 68 -1.86 -11.64 6.37
N PHE A 69 -1.66 -10.68 7.29
CA PHE A 69 -2.73 -10.01 8.02
C PHE A 69 -3.31 -8.82 7.26
N PHE A 70 -2.63 -8.32 6.22
CA PHE A 70 -3.21 -7.30 5.35
C PHE A 70 -4.21 -7.92 4.36
N THR A 71 -5.38 -7.32 4.31
CA THR A 71 -6.39 -7.60 3.29
C THR A 71 -6.40 -6.45 2.30
N PHE A 72 -6.12 -6.76 1.03
CA PHE A 72 -6.15 -5.77 -0.05
C PHE A 72 -7.33 -6.06 -0.97
N VAL A 73 -8.18 -5.05 -1.18
CA VAL A 73 -9.29 -5.10 -2.12
C VAL A 73 -9.03 -4.09 -3.23
N ILE A 74 -8.72 -4.61 -4.43
CA ILE A 74 -8.38 -3.81 -5.60
C ILE A 74 -9.61 -3.66 -6.49
N THR A 75 -10.14 -2.44 -6.56
CA THR A 75 -11.30 -2.09 -7.38
C THR A 75 -10.87 -1.16 -8.51
N PRO A 76 -10.90 -1.58 -9.78
CA PRO A 76 -10.65 -0.68 -10.90
C PRO A 76 -11.72 0.42 -10.94
N GLN A 77 -11.30 1.63 -11.30
CA GLN A 77 -12.13 2.83 -11.39
C GLN A 77 -11.91 3.52 -12.74
N PRO A 78 -12.96 4.15 -13.29
CA PRO A 78 -12.78 5.01 -14.46
C PRO A 78 -11.92 6.23 -14.08
N ALA A 79 -10.91 6.53 -14.91
CA ALA A 79 -10.08 7.73 -14.79
C ALA A 79 -10.11 8.52 -16.09
N THR A 80 -9.94 9.85 -15.99
CA THR A 80 -9.96 10.75 -17.15
C THR A 80 -8.72 10.59 -18.04
N ASP A 81 -7.55 10.32 -17.44
CA ASP A 81 -6.27 10.18 -18.13
C ASP A 81 -5.60 8.84 -17.78
N GLY A 82 -6.17 7.74 -18.30
CA GLY A 82 -5.62 6.40 -18.15
C GLY A 82 -6.54 5.46 -17.34
N GLU A 83 -5.95 4.75 -16.39
CA GLU A 83 -6.63 3.74 -15.56
C GLU A 83 -6.64 4.20 -14.10
N GLY A 84 -7.84 4.20 -13.49
CA GLY A 84 -8.01 4.46 -12.07
C GLY A 84 -8.06 3.15 -11.31
N VAL A 85 -7.45 3.13 -10.11
CA VAL A 85 -7.50 1.96 -9.23
C VAL A 85 -7.71 2.43 -7.82
N LEU A 86 -8.72 1.86 -7.18
CA LEU A 86 -8.97 2.00 -5.76
C LEU A 86 -8.39 0.79 -5.05
N VAL A 87 -7.59 1.01 -4.02
CA VAL A 87 -7.07 -0.06 -3.17
C VAL A 87 -7.57 0.20 -1.75
N ASP A 88 -8.46 -0.64 -1.29
CA ASP A 88 -8.86 -0.69 0.11
C ASP A 88 -7.93 -1.66 0.84
N VAL A 89 -7.32 -1.17 1.92
CA VAL A 89 -6.38 -1.89 2.76
C VAL A 89 -7.00 -2.04 4.14
N GLU A 90 -7.30 -3.27 4.53
CA GLU A 90 -7.88 -3.60 5.82
C GLU A 90 -6.92 -4.45 6.65
N VAL A 91 -6.86 -4.18 7.96
CA VAL A 91 -6.05 -4.93 8.93
C VAL A 91 -6.86 -5.30 10.16
N PRO A 92 -6.50 -6.37 10.89
CA PRO A 92 -7.03 -6.63 12.21
C PRO A 92 -6.74 -5.47 13.17
N ALA A 93 -7.60 -5.24 14.15
CA ALA A 93 -7.45 -4.17 15.14
C ALA A 93 -6.11 -4.19 15.90
N ALA A 94 -5.49 -5.37 16.04
CA ALA A 94 -4.17 -5.54 16.65
C ALA A 94 -3.01 -4.91 15.84
N HIS A 95 -3.25 -4.56 14.57
CA HIS A 95 -2.26 -3.98 13.66
C HIS A 95 -2.70 -2.61 13.11
N ALA A 96 -3.64 -1.94 13.78
CA ALA A 96 -4.15 -0.63 13.39
C ALA A 96 -3.04 0.45 13.35
N ASP A 97 -2.07 0.36 14.27
CA ASP A 97 -0.91 1.25 14.35
C ASP A 97 0.03 1.11 13.13
N VAL A 98 0.17 -0.13 12.62
CA VAL A 98 0.94 -0.43 11.41
C VAL A 98 0.29 0.22 10.20
N LEU A 99 -1.03 0.06 10.05
CA LEU A 99 -1.79 0.69 8.95
C LEU A 99 -1.73 2.22 9.03
N ALA A 100 -1.85 2.80 10.22
CA ALA A 100 -1.75 4.24 10.41
C ALA A 100 -0.37 4.77 9.99
N SER A 101 0.70 4.06 10.33
CA SER A 101 2.07 4.39 9.95
C SER A 101 2.28 4.30 8.43
N LEU A 102 1.72 3.26 7.79
CA LEU A 102 1.74 3.09 6.34
C LEU A 102 1.01 4.25 5.63
N ALA A 103 -0.21 4.57 6.07
CA ALA A 103 -1.03 5.62 5.48
C ALA A 103 -0.36 7.00 5.61
N GLN A 104 0.27 7.28 6.77
CA GLN A 104 1.01 8.51 6.98
C GLN A 104 2.23 8.60 6.05
N ARG A 105 3.00 7.52 5.89
CA ARG A 105 4.14 7.47 4.96
C ARG A 105 3.67 7.67 3.52
N ALA A 106 2.66 6.94 3.08
CA ALA A 106 2.13 7.05 1.72
C ALA A 106 1.63 8.48 1.43
N GLY A 107 0.95 9.11 2.39
CA GLY A 107 0.55 10.51 2.29
C GLY A 107 1.73 11.47 2.20
N ALA A 108 2.80 11.25 2.98
CA ALA A 108 4.02 12.05 2.93
C ALA A 108 4.76 11.93 1.59
N VAL A 109 4.83 10.73 1.01
CA VAL A 109 5.43 10.50 -0.32
C VAL A 109 4.59 11.15 -1.42
N SER A 110 3.26 11.04 -1.34
CA SER A 110 2.34 11.69 -2.29
C SER A 110 2.45 13.21 -2.25
N ALA A 111 2.64 13.80 -1.07
CA ALA A 111 2.80 15.23 -0.89
C ALA A 111 4.22 15.73 -1.23
N GLY A 112 5.23 14.88 -0.99
CA GLY A 112 6.64 15.13 -1.32
C GLY A 112 6.95 14.97 -2.81
N ALA A 113 6.11 14.26 -3.56
CA ALA A 113 6.10 14.24 -5.02
C ALA A 113 5.52 15.55 -5.59
N THR A 114 6.17 16.68 -5.26
CA THR A 114 6.01 17.95 -5.98
C THR A 114 7.19 18.05 -6.96
N PRO A 115 6.95 18.32 -8.26
CA PRO A 115 8.01 18.41 -9.29
C PRO A 115 9.02 19.53 -9.04
#